data_AF-A0A0N4TW87-F1
#
_entry.id   AF-A0A0N4TW87-F1
#
_cell.length_a   1.000
_cell.length_b   1.000
_cell.length_c   1.000
_cell.angle_alpha   90.00
_cell.angle_beta   90.00
_cell.angle_gamma   90.00
#
_symmetry.space_group_name_H-M   'P 1'
#
loop_
_entity.id
_entity.type
_entity.pdbx_description
1 polymer ?
#
loop_
_entity_poly.entity_id
_entity_poly.type
_entity_poly.pdbx_seq_one_letter_code
_entity_poly.pdbx_strand_id
1 'polypeptide(L)'
;MHTMSAVGMFSAMVDQFSFVCLATKCHDACTACEQCNYALDQISKITSGVKTKMECPKIETCLEQCFIEDALHMNSCARKRCNVYCYDDDCPYCVYVAKRIFLRICRENNIPKLPNVNFNGSCMDLFNYVLKEYSAGRRT
;
A
#
# COMPACT_ATOMS: atom_id res chain seq x y z
N MET A 1 -13.81 9.46 -19.53
CA MET A 1 -13.24 9.11 -18.21
C MET A 1 -13.95 7.85 -17.74
N HIS A 2 -13.26 6.72 -17.59
CA HIS A 2 -13.87 5.51 -17.05
C HIS A 2 -14.28 5.77 -15.60
N THR A 3 -15.57 5.69 -15.29
CA THR A 3 -16.10 5.82 -13.92
C THR A 3 -15.72 4.57 -13.13
N MET A 4 -14.70 4.67 -12.27
CA MET A 4 -14.21 3.55 -11.44
C MET A 4 -15.00 3.43 -10.14
N SER A 5 -15.30 2.21 -9.67
CA SER A 5 -15.87 2.01 -8.33
C SER A 5 -14.87 2.47 -7.24
N ALA A 6 -15.34 2.64 -5.99
CA ALA A 6 -14.45 2.99 -4.88
C ALA A 6 -13.37 1.92 -4.62
N VAL A 7 -13.70 0.63 -4.77
CA VAL A 7 -12.73 -0.47 -4.71
C VAL A 7 -11.73 -0.38 -5.85
N GLY A 8 -12.19 -0.06 -7.07
CA GLY A 8 -11.30 0.18 -8.21
C GLY A 8 -10.33 1.35 -7.97
N MET A 9 -10.83 2.46 -7.41
CA MET A 9 -9.99 3.62 -7.05
C MET A 9 -8.94 3.23 -6.00
N PHE A 10 -9.33 2.46 -4.98
CA PHE A 10 -8.41 1.98 -3.97
C PHE A 10 -7.37 1.03 -4.58
N SER A 11 -7.78 0.06 -5.41
CA SER A 11 -6.85 -0.83 -6.12
C SER A 11 -5.86 -0.04 -6.96
N ALA A 12 -6.32 0.93 -7.76
CA ALA A 12 -5.42 1.73 -8.58
C ALA A 12 -4.44 2.56 -7.74
N MET A 13 -4.88 3.09 -6.59
CA MET A 13 -4.00 3.79 -5.65
C MET A 13 -2.91 2.84 -5.11
N VAL A 14 -3.28 1.64 -4.68
CA VAL A 14 -2.35 0.61 -4.19
C VAL A 14 -1.41 0.13 -5.29
N ASP A 15 -1.93 -0.13 -6.48
CA ASP A 15 -1.16 -0.62 -7.62
C ASP A 15 -0.17 0.43 -8.10
N GLN A 16 -0.50 1.73 -7.99
CA GLN A 16 0.40 2.85 -8.29
C GLN A 16 1.39 3.16 -7.16
N PHE A 17 1.23 2.57 -5.97
CA PHE A 17 2.17 2.77 -4.88
C PHE A 17 3.55 2.26 -5.30
N SER A 18 4.54 3.15 -5.19
CA SER A 18 5.91 2.88 -5.64
C SER A 18 6.85 3.05 -4.46
N PHE A 19 7.43 1.93 -4.03
CA PHE A 19 8.48 1.91 -3.01
C PHE A 19 9.70 2.73 -3.43
N VAL A 20 9.92 2.89 -4.75
CA VAL A 20 10.97 3.76 -5.29
C VAL A 20 10.74 5.22 -4.91
N CYS A 21 9.49 5.69 -4.76
CA CYS A 21 9.27 7.07 -4.28
C CYS A 21 9.83 7.23 -2.87
N LEU A 22 9.58 6.26 -1.99
CA LEU A 22 9.99 6.33 -0.57
C LEU A 22 11.51 6.54 -0.43
N ALA A 23 12.29 5.86 -1.28
CA ALA A 23 13.75 5.97 -1.29
C ALA A 23 14.30 7.17 -2.06
N THR A 24 13.48 7.87 -2.85
CA THR A 24 13.95 8.95 -3.74
C THR A 24 13.18 10.25 -3.53
N LYS A 25 12.08 10.45 -4.27
CA LYS A 25 11.32 11.71 -4.31
C LYS A 25 10.57 12.02 -3.02
N CYS A 26 10.24 11.00 -2.24
CA CYS A 26 9.46 11.09 -1.02
C CYS A 26 10.35 11.00 0.25
N HIS A 27 11.68 10.93 0.11
CA HIS A 27 12.59 10.54 1.21
C HIS A 27 12.44 11.38 2.49
N ASP A 28 12.50 12.70 2.40
CA ASP A 28 12.45 13.56 3.60
C ASP A 28 11.09 13.51 4.30
N ALA A 29 10.01 13.46 3.51
CA ALA A 29 8.66 13.27 4.05
C ALA A 29 8.48 11.87 4.67
N CYS A 30 9.16 10.87 4.11
CA CYS A 30 9.09 9.49 4.56
C CYS A 30 9.86 9.28 5.87
N THR A 31 11.06 9.84 6.00
CA THR A 31 11.87 9.77 7.22
C THR A 31 11.20 10.48 8.40
N ALA A 32 10.42 11.54 8.15
CA ALA A 32 9.61 12.21 9.18
C ALA A 32 8.34 11.44 9.61
N CYS A 33 7.97 10.37 8.91
CA CYS A 33 6.78 9.56 9.16
C CYS A 33 7.21 8.17 9.64
N GLU A 34 6.96 7.82 10.90
CA GLU A 34 7.40 6.56 11.50
C GLU A 34 7.08 5.33 10.64
N GLN A 35 5.86 5.27 10.11
CA GLN A 35 5.39 4.14 9.31
C GLN A 35 6.11 4.04 7.96
N CYS A 36 6.44 5.19 7.36
CA CYS A 36 7.16 5.24 6.11
C CYS A 36 8.65 4.99 6.32
N ASN A 37 9.23 5.55 7.37
CA ASN A 37 10.62 5.34 7.77
C ASN A 37 10.89 3.86 8.10
N TYR A 38 9.94 3.19 8.75
CA TYR A 38 10.00 1.74 8.95
C TYR A 38 10.10 0.97 7.62
N ALA A 39 9.24 1.31 6.65
CA ALA A 39 9.25 0.68 5.33
C ALA A 39 10.58 0.94 4.58
N LEU A 40 11.12 2.16 4.67
CA LEU A 40 12.41 2.53 4.09
C LEU A 40 13.56 1.75 4.73
N ASP A 41 13.58 1.61 6.06
CA ASP A 41 14.56 0.79 6.79
C ASP A 41 14.50 -0.67 6.37
N GLN A 42 13.31 -1.25 6.21
CA GLN A 42 13.16 -2.65 5.78
C GLN A 42 13.66 -2.85 4.34
N ILE A 43 13.32 -1.95 3.42
CA ILE A 43 13.82 -2.00 2.04
C ILE A 43 15.35 -1.93 2.02
N SER A 44 15.95 -1.00 2.80
CA SER A 44 17.40 -0.86 2.88
C SER A 44 18.07 -2.13 3.40
N LYS A 45 17.48 -2.79 4.41
CA LYS A 45 17.98 -4.06 4.96
C LYS A 45 17.91 -5.18 3.94
N ILE A 46 16.78 -5.33 3.25
CA ILE A 46 16.58 -6.32 2.18
C ILE A 46 17.65 -6.15 1.10
N THR A 47 17.84 -4.93 0.58
CA THR A 47 18.81 -4.67 -0.48
C THR A 47 20.27 -4.82 -0.04
N SER A 48 20.52 -4.75 1.27
CA SER A 48 21.85 -4.94 1.86
C SER A 48 22.10 -6.38 2.32
N GLY A 49 21.13 -7.29 2.16
CA GLY A 49 21.21 -8.66 2.68
C GLY A 49 21.24 -8.76 4.21
N VAL A 50 20.78 -7.72 4.89
CA VAL A 50 20.70 -7.66 6.36
C VAL A 50 19.30 -8.12 6.78
N LYS A 51 19.20 -8.79 7.93
CA LYS A 51 17.91 -9.20 8.50
C LYS A 51 17.01 -7.99 8.76
N THR A 52 15.77 -8.13 8.32
CA THR A 52 14.70 -7.18 8.56
C THR A 52 14.18 -7.26 10.01
N LYS A 53 13.34 -6.32 10.43
CA LYS A 53 12.80 -6.25 11.80
C LYS A 53 11.69 -7.28 12.03
N MET A 54 11.06 -7.78 10.98
CA MET A 54 9.98 -8.78 11.00
C MET A 54 8.75 -8.31 11.77
N GLU A 55 8.40 -7.02 11.66
CA GLU A 55 7.15 -6.47 12.22
C GLU A 55 5.97 -6.64 11.25
N CYS A 56 6.26 -6.86 9.96
CA CYS A 56 5.36 -7.21 8.88
C CYS A 56 5.90 -8.44 8.12
N PRO A 57 5.91 -9.62 8.77
CA PRO A 57 6.70 -10.77 8.32
C PRO A 57 6.34 -11.28 6.92
N LYS A 58 5.06 -11.26 6.51
CA LYS A 58 4.66 -11.77 5.20
C LYS A 58 5.18 -10.92 4.06
N ILE A 59 5.03 -9.59 4.17
CA ILE A 59 5.51 -8.68 3.12
C ILE A 59 7.04 -8.60 3.10
N GLU A 60 7.69 -8.59 4.28
CA GLU A 60 9.17 -8.61 4.37
C GLU A 60 9.73 -9.86 3.70
N THR A 61 9.21 -11.05 4.04
CA THR A 61 9.63 -12.32 3.44
C THR A 61 9.40 -12.34 1.93
N CYS A 62 8.25 -11.82 1.46
CA CYS A 62 7.95 -11.76 0.03
C CYS A 62 8.92 -10.84 -0.73
N LEU A 63 9.25 -9.69 -0.14
CA LEU A 63 10.20 -8.73 -0.74
C LEU A 63 11.62 -9.30 -0.76
N GLU A 64 12.05 -10.02 0.28
CA GLU A 64 13.32 -10.75 0.30
C GLU A 64 13.38 -11.79 -0.83
N GLN A 65 12.32 -12.59 -1.03
CA GLN A 65 12.23 -13.54 -2.14
C GLN A 65 12.31 -12.84 -3.50
N CYS A 66 11.57 -11.75 -3.69
CA CYS A 66 11.62 -10.96 -4.91
C CYS A 66 13.03 -10.42 -5.20
N PHE A 67 13.76 -10.00 -4.17
CA PHE A 67 15.12 -9.50 -4.31
C PHE A 67 16.12 -10.61 -4.68
N ILE A 68 15.99 -11.79 -4.06
CA ILE A 68 16.82 -12.97 -4.36
C ILE A 68 16.58 -13.48 -5.78
N GLU A 69 15.33 -13.50 -6.24
CA GLU A 69 14.96 -13.94 -7.59
C GLU A 69 15.51 -12.98 -8.66
N ASP A 70 15.27 -11.68 -8.52
CA ASP A 70 15.71 -10.66 -9.47
C ASP A 70 15.74 -9.26 -8.83
N ALA A 71 16.92 -8.87 -8.35
CA ALA A 71 17.15 -7.57 -7.73
C ALA A 71 16.80 -6.38 -8.65
N LEU A 72 16.97 -6.51 -9.97
CA LEU A 72 16.69 -5.43 -10.93
C LEU A 72 15.18 -5.23 -11.13
N HIS A 73 14.40 -6.30 -10.99
CA HIS A 73 12.94 -6.27 -11.16
C HIS A 73 12.15 -6.43 -9.86
N MET A 74 12.79 -6.23 -8.70
CA MET A 74 12.17 -6.33 -7.37
C MET A 74 10.84 -5.55 -7.29
N ASN A 75 10.79 -4.33 -7.84
CA ASN A 75 9.56 -3.52 -7.83
C ASN A 75 8.40 -4.15 -8.64
N SER A 76 8.71 -4.77 -9.77
CA SER A 76 7.71 -5.48 -10.59
C SER A 76 7.17 -6.71 -9.85
N CYS A 77 8.08 -7.46 -9.21
CA CYS A 77 7.74 -8.62 -8.39
C CYS A 77 6.87 -8.21 -7.18
N ALA A 78 7.30 -7.19 -6.42
CA ALA A 78 6.59 -6.67 -5.25
C ALA A 78 5.16 -6.24 -5.58
N ARG A 79 4.96 -5.49 -6.67
CA ARG A 79 3.63 -5.03 -7.11
C ARG A 79 2.71 -6.20 -7.48
N LYS A 80 3.24 -7.26 -8.09
CA LYS A 80 2.45 -8.43 -8.50
C LYS A 80 2.14 -9.38 -7.34
N ARG A 81 3.08 -9.58 -6.42
CA ARG A 81 3.04 -10.68 -5.42
C ARG A 81 2.91 -10.19 -3.98
N CYS A 82 3.60 -9.13 -3.60
CA CYS A 82 3.78 -8.80 -2.18
C CYS A 82 2.79 -7.77 -1.65
N ASN A 83 2.26 -6.88 -2.51
CA ASN A 83 1.35 -5.81 -2.09
C ASN A 83 0.10 -6.33 -1.35
N VAL A 84 -0.36 -7.56 -1.63
CA VAL A 84 -1.52 -8.13 -0.94
C VAL A 84 -1.27 -8.30 0.57
N TYR A 85 -0.04 -8.62 0.98
CA TYR A 85 0.35 -8.80 2.38
C TYR A 85 0.42 -7.49 3.16
N CYS A 86 0.37 -6.33 2.49
CA CYS A 86 0.21 -5.04 3.18
C CYS A 86 -1.20 -4.89 3.79
N TYR A 87 -2.19 -5.62 3.28
CA TYR A 87 -3.62 -5.35 3.53
C TYR A 87 -4.36 -6.55 4.12
N ASP A 88 -3.69 -7.67 4.39
CA ASP A 88 -4.28 -8.88 4.96
C ASP A 88 -4.22 -8.92 6.50
N ASP A 89 -4.27 -7.75 7.14
CA ASP A 89 -4.16 -7.51 8.59
C ASP A 89 -2.80 -7.84 9.23
N ASP A 90 -1.80 -8.25 8.44
CA ASP A 90 -0.46 -8.61 8.92
C ASP A 90 0.44 -7.40 9.22
N CYS A 91 0.21 -6.27 8.53
CA CYS A 91 1.11 -5.11 8.58
C CYS A 91 0.37 -3.79 8.84
N PRO A 92 0.39 -3.24 10.08
CA PRO A 92 -0.30 -2.00 10.40
C PRO A 92 0.28 -0.77 9.69
N TYR A 93 1.58 -0.80 9.37
CA TYR A 93 2.30 0.30 8.74
C TYR A 93 1.78 0.63 7.33
N CYS A 94 1.56 -0.40 6.51
CA CYS A 94 1.00 -0.23 5.17
C CYS A 94 -0.41 0.34 5.19
N VAL A 95 -1.28 -0.25 6.02
CA VAL A 95 -2.66 0.17 6.18
C VAL A 95 -2.73 1.63 6.61
N TYR A 96 -1.86 2.05 7.52
CA TYR A 96 -1.78 3.45 7.95
C TYR A 96 -1.46 4.42 6.80
N VAL A 97 -0.43 4.11 6.00
CA VAL A 97 -0.03 4.98 4.87
C VAL A 97 -1.15 5.03 3.82
N ALA A 98 -1.70 3.89 3.43
CA ALA A 98 -2.81 3.81 2.48
C ALA A 98 -4.05 4.57 2.98
N LYS A 99 -4.37 4.44 4.27
CA LYS A 99 -5.46 5.19 4.93
C LYS A 99 -5.26 6.69 4.83
N ARG A 100 -4.05 7.19 5.11
CA ARG A 100 -3.74 8.62 5.05
C ARG A 100 -3.93 9.18 3.64
N ILE A 101 -3.42 8.48 2.63
CA ILE A 101 -3.53 8.88 1.23
C ILE A 101 -4.99 8.83 0.78
N PHE A 102 -5.67 7.71 1.03
CA PHE A 102 -7.06 7.52 0.64
C PHE A 102 -7.98 8.56 1.28
N LEU A 103 -7.86 8.82 2.58
CA LEU A 103 -8.70 9.80 3.27
C LEU A 103 -8.51 11.21 2.72
N ARG A 104 -7.28 11.58 2.34
CA ARG A 104 -7.02 12.87 1.70
C ARG A 104 -7.74 12.98 0.36
N ILE A 105 -7.49 12.03 -0.55
CA ILE A 105 -8.11 12.00 -1.88
C ILE A 105 -9.63 11.96 -1.76
N CYS A 106 -10.15 11.12 -0.86
CA CYS A 106 -11.58 10.95 -0.63
C CYS A 106 -12.27 12.25 -0.23
N ARG A 107 -11.66 13.02 0.68
CA ARG A 107 -12.21 14.29 1.16
C ARG A 107 -12.11 15.38 0.10
N GLU A 108 -10.96 15.51 -0.54
CA GLU A 108 -10.71 16.50 -1.59
C GLU A 108 -11.66 16.34 -2.79
N ASN A 109 -12.03 15.09 -3.11
CA ASN A 109 -12.88 14.77 -4.27
C ASN A 109 -14.32 14.40 -3.90
N ASN A 110 -14.68 14.45 -2.61
CA ASN A 110 -16.00 14.07 -2.10
C ASN A 110 -16.47 12.69 -2.63
N ILE A 111 -15.55 11.72 -2.64
CA ILE A 111 -15.73 10.39 -3.28
C ILE A 111 -17.06 9.70 -2.90
N PRO A 112 -17.52 9.70 -1.63
CA PRO A 112 -18.76 9.02 -1.27
C PRO A 112 -19.98 9.50 -2.05
N LYS A 113 -19.99 10.77 -2.50
CA LYS A 113 -21.12 11.35 -3.26
C LYS A 113 -20.99 11.21 -4.77
N LEU A 114 -19.91 10.60 -5.28
CA LEU A 114 -19.77 10.38 -6.72
C LEU A 114 -20.87 9.41 -7.22
N PRO A 115 -21.48 9.63 -8.39
CA PRO A 115 -22.60 8.79 -8.88
C PRO A 115 -22.28 7.29 -8.97
N ASN A 116 -21.03 6.96 -9.30
CA ASN A 116 -20.48 5.61 -9.44
C ASN A 116 -20.00 4.99 -8.11
N VAL A 117 -20.12 5.73 -7.00
CA VAL A 117 -19.78 5.26 -5.65
C VAL A 117 -21.04 5.24 -4.78
N ASN A 118 -21.78 6.37 -4.73
CA ASN A 118 -23.03 6.57 -4.01
C ASN A 118 -23.06 5.85 -2.65
N PHE A 119 -22.10 6.19 -1.79
CA PHE A 119 -21.87 5.50 -0.53
C PHE A 119 -22.45 6.31 0.63
N ASN A 120 -23.34 5.69 1.40
CA ASN A 120 -23.91 6.30 2.59
C ASN A 120 -22.95 6.13 3.79
N GLY A 121 -22.07 7.12 3.99
CA GLY A 121 -21.11 7.13 5.09
C GLY A 121 -19.99 8.14 4.90
N SER A 122 -19.06 8.18 5.84
CA SER A 122 -17.86 9.02 5.77
C SER A 122 -16.76 8.40 4.91
N CYS A 123 -15.73 9.19 4.56
CA CYS A 123 -14.52 8.66 3.93
C CYS A 123 -13.80 7.60 4.77
N MET A 124 -13.97 7.64 6.11
CA MET A 124 -13.41 6.64 7.01
C MET A 124 -14.16 5.31 6.88
N ASP A 125 -15.49 5.38 6.81
CA ASP A 125 -16.34 4.21 6.59
C ASP A 125 -16.07 3.59 5.22
N LEU A 126 -15.93 4.45 4.20
CA LEU A 126 -15.59 4.02 2.85
C LEU A 126 -14.20 3.35 2.80
N PHE A 127 -13.21 3.87 3.52
CA PHE A 127 -11.88 3.24 3.60
C PHE A 127 -11.96 1.82 4.19
N ASN A 128 -12.65 1.66 5.31
CA ASN A 128 -12.81 0.36 5.96
C ASN A 128 -13.52 -0.63 5.03
N TYR A 129 -14.54 -0.17 4.32
CA TYR A 129 -15.24 -0.97 3.31
C TYR A 129 -14.30 -1.41 2.18
N VAL A 130 -13.61 -0.48 1.52
CA VAL A 130 -12.75 -0.84 0.37
C VAL A 130 -11.55 -1.68 0.76
N LEU A 131 -10.99 -1.48 1.97
CA LEU A 131 -9.90 -2.31 2.49
C LEU A 131 -10.34 -3.76 2.63
N LYS A 132 -11.51 -3.99 3.25
CA LYS A 132 -12.09 -5.33 3.41
C LYS A 132 -12.35 -6.01 2.06
N GLU A 133 -12.96 -5.29 1.12
CA GLU A 133 -13.26 -5.81 -0.22
C GLU A 133 -11.98 -6.11 -1.02
N TYR A 134 -10.98 -5.23 -0.94
CA TYR A 134 -9.69 -5.42 -1.63
C TYR A 134 -8.99 -6.68 -1.15
N SER A 135 -8.91 -6.88 0.17
CA SER A 135 -8.26 -8.05 0.76
C SER A 135 -9.03 -9.34 0.50
N ALA A 136 -10.37 -9.28 0.42
CA ALA A 136 -11.19 -10.44 0.06
C ALA A 136 -10.99 -10.84 -1.42
N GLY A 137 -10.99 -9.88 -2.35
CA GLY A 137 -10.88 -10.15 -3.78
C GLY A 137 -9.49 -10.58 -4.27
N ARG A 138 -8.44 -10.41 -3.45
CA ARG A 138 -7.07 -10.88 -3.75
C ARG A 138 -6.74 -12.24 -3.10
N ARG A 139 -7.64 -12.80 -2.28
CA ARG A 139 -7.52 -14.16 -1.69
C ARG A 139 -8.04 -15.26 -2.62
N THR A 140 -8.77 -14.89 -3.69
CA THR A 140 -9.30 -15.76 -4.75
C THR A 140 -8.43 -15.71 -5.98
#